data_AF-A0A7Y5Z534-F1
#
_entry.id   AF-A0A7Y5Z534-F1
#
_cell.length_a   1.000
_cell.length_b   1.000
_cell.length_c   1.000
_cell.angle_alpha   90.00
_cell.angle_beta   90.00
_cell.angle_gamma   90.00
#
_symmetry.space_group_name_H-M   'P 1'
#
loop_
_entity.id
_entity.type
_entity.pdbx_description
1 polymer ?
#
loop_
_entity_poly.entity_id
_entity_poly.type
_entity_poly.pdbx_seq_one_letter_code
_entity_poly.pdbx_strand_id
1 'polypeptide(L)' 'MNTQPVNRVMFLEGKRYAVDFVQALGASIRNPKVVAKAVQDLERNAEAQPYSRAQGIKEVIQLLEVKS' A
#
# COMPACT_ATOMS: atom_id res chain seq x y z
N MET A 1 -17.32 -9.16 -4.96
CA MET A 1 -16.33 -8.45 -5.79
C MET A 1 -16.88 -7.06 -6.11
N ASN A 2 -16.22 -5.99 -5.68
CA ASN A 2 -16.61 -4.64 -6.09
C ASN A 2 -16.11 -4.45 -7.53
N THR A 3 -17.01 -4.47 -8.52
CA THR A 3 -16.71 -4.35 -9.96
C THR A 3 -16.59 -2.89 -10.40
N GLN A 4 -16.10 -2.01 -9.52
CA GLN A 4 -15.87 -0.61 -9.89
C GLN A 4 -14.67 -0.55 -10.87
N PRO A 5 -14.80 0.15 -12.01
CA PRO A 5 -13.69 0.35 -12.93
C PRO A 5 -12.50 1.00 -12.22
N VAL A 6 -11.30 0.49 -12.48
CA VAL A 6 -10.07 1.08 -11.96
C VAL A 6 -9.64 2.24 -12.86
N ASN A 7 -9.62 3.45 -12.32
CA ASN A 7 -8.91 4.57 -12.93
C ASN A 7 -7.41 4.31 -12.82
N ARG A 8 -6.75 4.12 -13.97
CA ARG A 8 -5.34 3.74 -14.04
C ARG A 8 -4.40 4.80 -13.45
N VAL A 9 -4.70 6.08 -13.58
CA VAL A 9 -3.87 7.16 -13.03
C VAL A 9 -3.92 7.11 -11.50
N MET A 10 -5.13 7.11 -10.92
CA MET A 10 -5.31 7.05 -9.47
C MET A 10 -4.70 5.79 -8.86
N PHE A 11 -4.82 4.66 -9.56
CA PHE A 11 -4.18 3.41 -9.17
C PHE A 11 -2.66 3.55 -9.10
N LEU A 12 -2.04 4.09 -10.15
CA LEU A 12 -0.58 4.30 -10.18
C LEU A 12 -0.12 5.32 -9.13
N GLU A 13 -0.92 6.35 -8.83
CA GLU A 13 -0.65 7.31 -7.75
C GLU A 13 -0.68 6.62 -6.37
N GLY A 14 -1.68 5.77 -6.12
CA GLY A 14 -1.76 4.98 -4.89
C GLY A 14 -0.57 4.05 -4.72
N LYS A 15 -0.20 3.34 -5.80
CA LYS A 15 0.96 2.45 -5.83
C LYS A 15 2.26 3.22 -5.60
N ARG A 16 2.44 4.35 -6.28
CA ARG A 16 3.64 5.19 -6.14
C ARG A 16 3.82 5.69 -4.71
N TYR A 17 2.74 6.22 -4.12
CA TYR A 17 2.73 6.65 -2.73
C TYR A 17 3.15 5.54 -1.77
N ALA A 18 2.54 4.35 -1.90
CA ALA A 18 2.85 3.23 -0.99
C ALA A 18 4.30 2.72 -1.16
N VAL A 19 4.83 2.70 -2.39
CA VAL A 19 6.24 2.36 -2.63
C VAL A 19 7.17 3.39 -1.98
N ASP A 20 6.92 4.69 -2.19
CA ASP A 20 7.75 5.74 -1.62
C ASP A 20 7.73 5.70 -0.07
N PHE A 21 6.56 5.44 0.53
CA PHE A 21 6.41 5.22 1.97
C PHE A 21 7.27 4.06 2.48
N VAL A 22 7.21 2.90 1.83
CA VAL A 22 8.00 1.72 2.22
C VAL A 22 9.50 1.94 2.02
N GLN A 23 9.89 2.59 0.92
CA GLN A 23 11.29 2.90 0.64
C GLN A 23 11.88 3.85 1.69
N ALA A 24 11.09 4.81 2.19
CA ALA A 24 11.51 5.72 3.25
C ALA A 24 11.81 5.01 4.59
N LEU A 25 11.30 3.80 4.80
CA LEU A 25 11.65 2.97 5.98
C LEU A 25 13.09 2.43 5.91
N GLY A 26 13.70 2.41 4.72
CA GLY A 26 15.09 2.01 4.52
C GLY A 26 15.40 0.62 5.09
N ALA A 27 16.51 0.51 5.83
CA ALA A 27 16.94 -0.76 6.41
C ALA A 27 15.98 -1.32 7.48
N SER A 28 15.16 -0.47 8.10
CA SER A 28 14.21 -0.87 9.14
C SER A 28 13.14 -1.83 8.64
N ILE A 29 12.88 -1.87 7.33
CA ILE A 29 11.93 -2.81 6.72
C ILE A 29 12.30 -4.28 6.94
N ARG A 30 13.55 -4.58 7.32
CA ARG A 30 13.98 -5.94 7.69
C ARG A 30 13.44 -6.41 9.03
N ASN A 31 12.87 -5.51 9.85
CA ASN A 31 12.26 -5.85 11.13
C ASN A 31 10.77 -6.16 10.93
N PRO A 32 10.30 -7.39 11.26
CA PRO A 32 8.89 -7.77 11.10
C PRO A 32 7.90 -6.85 11.80
N LYS A 33 8.28 -6.26 12.96
CA LYS A 33 7.42 -5.29 13.68
C LYS A 33 7.23 -3.99 12.90
N VAL A 34 8.26 -3.56 12.17
CA VAL A 34 8.20 -2.37 11.31
C VAL A 34 7.33 -2.66 10.09
N VAL A 35 7.44 -3.86 9.51
CA VAL A 35 6.58 -4.27 8.39
C VAL A 35 5.12 -4.32 8.81
N ALA A 36 4.80 -4.96 9.94
CA ALA A 36 3.44 -5.03 10.46
C ALA A 36 2.83 -3.64 10.70
N LYS A 37 3.62 -2.70 11.25
CA LYS A 37 3.18 -1.32 11.44
C LYS A 37 2.98 -0.58 10.11
N ALA A 38 3.87 -0.79 9.14
CA ALA A 38 3.76 -0.21 7.81
C ALA A 38 2.50 -0.69 7.07
N VAL A 39 2.18 -1.98 7.17
CA VAL A 39 0.92 -2.56 6.64
C VAL A 39 -0.27 -1.85 7.28
N GLN A 40 -0.33 -1.79 8.62
CA GLN A 40 -1.43 -1.14 9.33
C GLN A 40 -1.62 0.34 8.92
N ASP A 41 -0.53 1.08 8.75
CA ASP A 41 -0.59 2.49 8.34
C ASP A 41 -1.08 2.66 6.91
N LEU A 42 -0.64 1.79 6.00
CA LEU A 42 -1.08 1.79 4.61
C LEU A 42 -2.55 1.36 4.48
N GLU A 43 -3.02 0.39 5.28
CA GLU A 43 -4.42 -0.01 5.34
C GLU A 43 -5.31 1.16 5.76
N ARG A 44 -4.94 1.81 6.88
CA ARG A 44 -5.66 2.99 7.38
C ARG A 44 -5.67 4.13 6.38
N ASN A 45 -4.56 4.34 5.67
CA ASN A 45 -4.52 5.32 4.59
C ASN A 45 -5.47 4.94 3.45
N ALA A 46 -5.43 3.69 2.99
CA ALA A 46 -6.24 3.21 1.88
C ALA A 46 -7.75 3.31 2.16
N GLU A 47 -8.19 3.13 3.40
CA GLU A 47 -9.60 3.31 3.82
C GLU A 47 -10.11 4.74 3.59
N ALA A 48 -9.23 5.74 3.70
CA ALA A 48 -9.55 7.14 3.47
C ALA A 48 -9.42 7.56 2.00
N GLN A 49 -9.06 6.65 1.08
CA GLN A 49 -8.83 6.95 -0.33
C GLN A 49 -10.00 6.53 -1.24
N PRO A 50 -10.18 7.21 -2.38
CA PRO A 50 -11.05 6.71 -3.44
C PRO A 50 -10.63 5.30 -3.89
N TYR A 51 -11.61 4.49 -4.29
CA TYR A 51 -11.43 3.06 -4.60
C TYR A 51 -10.19 2.77 -5.46
N SER A 52 -10.04 3.45 -6.60
CA SER A 52 -8.93 3.19 -7.53
C SER A 52 -7.55 3.44 -6.89
N ARG A 53 -7.42 4.50 -6.09
CA ARG A 53 -6.18 4.83 -5.37
C ARG A 53 -5.93 3.84 -4.23
N ALA A 54 -6.97 3.48 -3.48
CA ALA A 54 -6.91 2.46 -2.44
C ALA A 54 -6.44 1.10 -3.00
N GLN A 55 -6.88 0.71 -4.20
CA GLN A 55 -6.43 -0.53 -4.85
C GLN A 55 -4.92 -0.51 -5.14
N GLY A 56 -4.37 0.63 -5.60
CA GLY A 56 -2.93 0.76 -5.80
C GLY A 56 -2.11 0.61 -4.52
N ILE A 57 -2.62 1.14 -3.40
CA ILE A 57 -1.99 0.96 -2.08
C ILE A 57 -2.05 -0.51 -1.64
N LYS A 58 -3.21 -1.16 -1.80
CA LYS A 58 -3.43 -2.56 -1.42
C LYS A 58 -2.54 -3.54 -2.17
N GLU A 59 -2.20 -3.26 -3.43
CA GLU A 59 -1.24 -4.08 -4.18
C GLU A 59 0.15 -4.09 -3.50
N VAL A 60 0.60 -2.95 -2.96
CA VAL A 60 1.89 -2.88 -2.25
C VAL A 60 1.82 -3.59 -0.90
N ILE A 61 0.70 -3.49 -0.19
CA ILE A 61 0.46 -4.24 1.07
C ILE A 61 0.62 -5.74 0.82
N GLN A 62 -0.02 -6.28 -0.23
CA GLN A 62 0.08 -7.70 -0.58
C GLN A 62 1.54 -8.13 -0.83
N LEU A 63 2.36 -7.27 -1.46
CA LEU A 63 3.78 -7.56 -1.68
C LEU A 63 4.61 -7.58 -0.39
N LEU A 64 4.23 -6.81 0.62
CA LEU A 64 4.87 -6.82 1.94
C LEU A 64 4.50 -8.09 2.72
N GLU A 65 3.23 -8.48 2.68
CA GLU A 65 2.72 -9.65 3.39
C GLU A 65 3.27 -10.97 2.82
N VAL A 66 3.47 -11.06 1.50
CA VAL A 66 4.08 -12.25 0.87
C VAL A 66 5.54 -12.47 1.30
N LYS A 67 6.24 -11.42 1.75
CA LYS A 67 7.66 -11.47 2.13
C LYS A 67 7.92 -11.51 3.64
N SER A 68 6.87 -11.39 4.45
CA SER A 68 6.95 -11.33 5.92
C SER A 68 6.73 -12.71 6.53
#